data_AF-A0A1W9W0E1-F1
#
_entry.id   AF-A0A1W9W0E1-F1
#
_cell.length_a   1.000
_cell.length_b   1.000
_cell.length_c   1.000
_cell.angle_alpha   90.00
_cell.angle_beta   90.00
_cell.angle_gamma   90.00
#
_symmetry.space_group_name_H-M   'P 1'
#
loop_
_entity.id
_entity.type
_entity.pdbx_description
1 polymer ?
#
loop_
_entity_poly.entity_id
_entity_poly.type
_entity_poly.pdbx_seq_one_letter_code
_entity_poly.pdbx_strand_id
1 'polypeptide(L)'
;MRCYVENLPIEERLAGLQPEERLVGLSPKEVLRLYKPEEILLTYRPEELLAGLQPEERLVGLQPEERLVGLTREEIEAYLQKLDSNAGMTETQSADSHITK
;
A
#
# COMPACT_ATOMS: atom_id res chain seq x y z
N MET A 1 -41.82 12.28 24.62
CA MET A 1 -40.78 13.02 23.88
C MET A 1 -39.95 12.15 22.94
N ARG A 2 -39.52 10.92 23.32
CA ARG A 2 -38.78 10.03 22.39
C ARG A 2 -39.49 9.75 21.06
N CYS A 3 -40.81 9.52 21.11
CA CYS A 3 -41.64 9.30 19.93
C CYS A 3 -41.69 10.48 18.93
N TYR A 4 -41.42 11.72 19.36
CA TYR A 4 -41.35 12.85 18.44
C TYR A 4 -40.02 12.86 17.66
N VAL A 5 -38.92 12.50 18.33
CA VAL A 5 -37.59 12.46 17.71
C VAL A 5 -37.48 11.32 16.69
N GLU A 6 -38.13 10.18 16.97
CA GLU A 6 -38.15 9.03 16.05
C GLU A 6 -38.97 9.27 14.78
N ASN A 7 -39.97 10.16 14.83
CA ASN A 7 -40.83 10.50 13.69
C ASN A 7 -40.34 11.72 12.89
N LEU A 8 -39.30 12.42 13.35
CA LEU A 8 -38.69 13.52 12.60
C LEU A 8 -37.84 12.98 11.45
N PRO A 9 -37.86 13.67 10.29
CA PRO A 9 -36.98 13.32 9.18
C PRO A 9 -35.51 13.43 9.61
N ILE A 10 -34.64 12.60 9.03
CA ILE A 10 -33.26 12.47 9.48
C ILE A 10 -32.46 13.77 9.29
N GLU A 11 -32.84 14.56 8.29
CA GLU A 11 -32.29 15.88 7.99
C GLU A 11 -32.52 16.85 9.16
N GLU A 12 -33.73 16.86 9.73
CA GLU A 12 -34.06 17.71 10.89
C GLU A 12 -33.44 17.18 12.18
N ARG A 13 -33.30 15.86 12.31
CA ARG A 13 -32.63 15.25 13.48
C ARG A 13 -31.15 15.55 13.53
N LEU A 14 -30.51 15.71 12.37
CA LEU A 14 -29.09 16.01 12.23
C LEU A 14 -28.84 17.51 12.04
N ALA A 15 -29.89 18.33 11.95
CA ALA A 15 -29.78 19.77 11.79
C ALA A 15 -29.09 20.39 13.02
N GLY A 16 -28.02 21.14 12.77
CA GLY A 16 -27.23 21.80 13.81
C GLY A 16 -26.12 20.94 14.44
N LEU A 17 -26.00 19.66 14.08
CA LEU A 17 -24.85 18.84 14.45
C LEU A 17 -23.69 19.07 13.47
N GLN A 18 -22.47 19.17 14.00
CA GLN A 18 -21.27 19.16 13.17
C GLN A 18 -21.07 17.77 12.54
N PRO A 19 -20.44 17.69 11.35
CA PRO A 19 -20.17 16.40 10.70
C PRO A 19 -19.49 15.36 11.60
N GLU A 20 -18.59 15.81 12.47
CA GLU A 20 -17.88 14.95 13.41
C GLU A 20 -18.83 14.33 14.44
N GLU A 21 -19.78 15.11 14.96
CA GLU A 21 -20.78 14.68 15.94
C GLU A 21 -21.75 13.66 15.33
N ARG A 22 -22.03 13.76 14.04
CA ARG A 22 -22.88 12.81 13.30
C ARG A 22 -22.24 11.44 13.14
N LEU A 23 -20.91 11.36 13.20
CA LEU A 23 -20.14 10.12 13.06
C LEU A 23 -19.80 9.48 14.42
N VAL A 24 -20.10 10.16 15.54
CA VAL A 24 -19.85 9.64 16.88
C VAL A 24 -20.59 8.31 17.08
N GLY A 25 -19.84 7.27 17.45
CA GLY A 25 -20.35 5.92 17.68
C GLY A 25 -20.33 5.02 16.44
N LEU A 26 -19.96 5.52 15.26
CA LEU A 26 -19.68 4.70 14.08
C LEU A 26 -18.20 4.32 14.04
N SER A 27 -17.91 3.06 13.72
CA SER A 27 -16.56 2.63 13.42
C SER A 27 -16.13 3.08 12.02
N PRO A 28 -14.82 3.28 11.76
CA PRO A 28 -14.34 3.63 10.43
C PRO A 28 -14.78 2.65 9.33
N LYS A 29 -14.88 1.37 9.66
CA LYS A 29 -15.35 0.32 8.74
C LYS A 29 -16.81 0.49 8.34
N GLU A 30 -17.67 0.96 9.25
CA GLU A 30 -19.08 1.20 8.96
C GLU A 30 -19.27 2.42 8.07
N VAL A 31 -18.47 3.48 8.29
CA VAL A 31 -18.46 4.67 7.43
C VAL A 31 -17.98 4.33 6.02
N LEU A 32 -16.89 3.56 5.89
CA LEU A 32 -16.34 3.17 4.59
C LEU A 32 -17.29 2.30 3.76
N ARG A 33 -18.18 1.52 4.39
CA ARG A 33 -19.19 0.72 3.69
C ARG A 33 -20.24 1.57 2.96
N LEU A 34 -20.38 2.84 3.31
CA LEU A 34 -21.32 3.75 2.65
C LEU A 34 -20.79 4.26 1.30
N TYR A 35 -19.49 4.13 1.06
CA TYR A 35 -18.82 4.58 -0.15
C TYR A 35 -18.45 3.39 -1.04
N LYS A 36 -18.52 3.58 -2.36
CA LYS A 36 -17.98 2.59 -3.29
C LYS A 36 -16.45 2.68 -3.27
N PRO A 37 -15.72 1.55 -3.45
CA PRO A 37 -14.27 1.57 -3.53
C PRO A 37 -13.73 2.54 -4.59
N GLU A 38 -14.42 2.67 -5.72
CA GLU A 38 -14.07 3.59 -6.81
C GLU A 38 -14.08 5.06 -6.38
N GLU A 39 -15.08 5.47 -5.58
CA GLU A 39 -15.21 6.84 -5.09
C GLU A 39 -14.11 7.19 -4.09
N ILE A 40 -13.70 6.21 -3.27
CA ILE A 40 -12.57 6.35 -2.35
C ILE A 40 -11.27 6.50 -3.14
N LEU A 41 -11.04 5.65 -4.14
CA LEU A 41 -9.82 5.68 -4.96
C LEU A 41 -9.69 6.98 -5.78
N LEU A 42 -10.80 7.56 -6.24
CA LEU A 42 -10.80 8.86 -6.94
C LEU A 42 -10.43 10.04 -6.02
N THR A 43 -10.58 9.88 -4.71
CA THR A 43 -10.32 10.95 -3.74
C THR A 43 -8.83 11.08 -3.42
N TYR A 44 -8.06 9.99 -3.54
CA TYR A 44 -6.63 9.95 -3.19
C TYR A 44 -5.73 9.97 -4.41
N ARG A 45 -4.57 10.63 -4.30
CA ARG A 45 -3.54 10.51 -5.34
C ARG A 45 -2.91 9.10 -5.29
N PRO A 46 -2.47 8.55 -6.43
CA PRO A 46 -1.82 7.23 -6.46
C PRO A 46 -0.64 7.13 -5.49
N GLU A 47 0.13 8.20 -5.34
CA GLU A 47 1.27 8.29 -4.41
C GLU A 47 0.86 8.12 -2.95
N GLU A 48 -0.29 8.68 -2.55
CA GLU A 48 -0.82 8.62 -1.19
C GLU A 48 -1.36 7.24 -0.85
N LEU A 49 -1.91 6.52 -1.83
CA LEU A 49 -2.34 5.13 -1.70
C LEU A 49 -1.15 4.18 -1.56
N LEU A 50 -0.07 4.46 -2.29
CA LEU A 50 1.14 3.65 -2.29
C LEU A 50 2.06 3.92 -1.09
N ALA A 51 1.92 5.07 -0.42
CA ALA A 51 2.75 5.46 0.72
C ALA A 51 2.67 4.52 1.93
N GLY A 52 1.56 3.76 2.05
CA GLY A 52 1.37 2.77 3.11
C GLY A 52 1.84 1.35 2.77
N LEU A 53 2.26 1.08 1.53
CA LEU A 53 2.61 -0.25 1.05
C LEU A 53 4.13 -0.46 0.99
N GLN A 54 4.60 -1.64 1.41
CA GLN A 54 6.00 -2.02 1.20
C GLN A 54 6.33 -2.08 -0.30
N PRO A 55 7.57 -1.78 -0.72
CA PRO A 55 7.98 -1.85 -2.13
C PRO A 55 7.59 -3.16 -2.82
N GLU A 56 7.68 -4.28 -2.11
CA GLU A 56 7.34 -5.61 -2.62
C GLU A 56 5.84 -5.74 -2.87
N GLU A 57 5.01 -5.23 -1.96
CA GLU A 57 3.55 -5.27 -2.03
C GLU A 57 3.02 -4.42 -3.18
N ARG A 58 3.70 -3.31 -3.50
CA ARG A 58 3.36 -2.43 -4.64
C ARG A 58 3.52 -3.11 -5.99
N LEU A 59 4.37 -4.13 -6.06
CA LEU A 59 4.69 -4.84 -7.28
C LEU A 59 3.96 -6.19 -7.38
N VAL A 60 3.06 -6.51 -6.44
CA VAL A 60 2.24 -7.73 -6.47
C VAL A 60 1.17 -7.59 -7.55
N GLY A 61 1.06 -8.59 -8.43
CA GLY A 61 0.06 -8.61 -9.51
C GLY A 61 0.50 -7.95 -10.82
N LEU A 62 1.64 -7.24 -10.84
CA LEU A 62 2.27 -6.76 -12.07
C LEU A 62 3.06 -7.87 -12.76
N GLN A 63 2.99 -7.93 -14.08
CA GLN A 63 3.86 -8.81 -14.88
C GLN A 63 5.32 -8.34 -14.81
N PRO A 64 6.30 -9.24 -14.97
CA PRO A 64 7.72 -8.86 -14.96
C PRO A 64 8.06 -7.71 -15.92
N GLU A 65 7.45 -7.67 -17.09
CA GLU A 65 7.64 -6.63 -18.09
C GLU A 65 7.12 -5.27 -17.61
N GLU A 66 5.97 -5.25 -16.94
CA GLU A 66 5.34 -4.03 -16.39
C GLU A 66 6.17 -3.43 -15.26
N ARG A 67 6.87 -4.28 -14.49
CA ARG A 67 7.79 -3.85 -13.42
C ARG A 67 9.03 -3.15 -13.95
N LEU A 68 9.40 -3.43 -15.21
CA LEU A 68 10.58 -2.85 -15.85
C LEU A 68 10.24 -1.60 -16.68
N VAL A 69 8.96 -1.24 -16.80
CA VAL A 69 8.54 -0.04 -17.52
C VAL A 69 9.14 1.20 -16.85
N GLY A 70 9.86 2.00 -17.64
CA GLY A 70 10.53 3.22 -17.17
C GLY A 70 12.00 3.03 -16.78
N LEU A 71 12.50 1.79 -16.74
CA LEU A 71 13.94 1.52 -16.63
C LEU A 71 14.58 1.45 -18.01
N THR A 72 15.78 2.01 -18.13
CA THR A 72 16.60 1.89 -19.33
C THR A 72 17.32 0.53 -19.37
N ARG A 73 17.70 0.11 -20.57
CA ARG A 73 18.43 -1.16 -20.75
C ARG A 73 19.76 -1.14 -20.00
N GLU A 74 20.43 0.00 -20.01
CA GLU A 74 21.72 0.23 -19.35
C GLU A 74 21.60 0.08 -17.83
N GLU A 75 20.52 0.60 -17.22
CA GLU A 75 20.26 0.46 -15.78
C GLU A 75 20.02 -1.00 -15.38
N ILE A 76 19.29 -1.75 -16.20
CA ILE A 76 19.01 -3.17 -15.98
C ILE A 76 20.31 -3.99 -16.09
N GLU A 77 21.09 -3.79 -17.15
CA GLU A 77 22.37 -4.50 -17.36
C GLU A 77 23.38 -4.19 -16.23
N ALA A 78 23.47 -2.93 -15.80
CA ALA A 78 24.32 -2.54 -14.67
C ALA A 78 23.90 -3.21 -13.35
N TYR A 79 22.60 -3.43 -13.12
CA TYR A 79 22.13 -4.15 -11.95
C TYR A 79 22.46 -5.64 -12.02
N LEU A 80 22.26 -6.29 -13.17
CA LEU A 80 22.62 -7.69 -13.39
C LEU A 80 24.13 -7.92 -13.17
N GLN A 81 24.97 -7.04 -13.71
CA GLN A 81 26.43 -7.13 -13.52
C GLN A 81 26.83 -7.04 -12.03
N LYS A 82 26.12 -6.25 -11.22
CA LYS A 82 26.35 -6.19 -9.76
C LYS A 82 26.00 -7.51 -9.08
N LEU A 83 24.93 -8.18 -9.50
CA LEU A 83 24.54 -9.49 -8.97
C LEU A 83 25.58 -10.57 -9.30
N ASP A 84 26.04 -10.60 -10.55
CA ASP A 84 27.06 -11.56 -11.00
C ASP A 84 28.40 -11.34 -10.28
N SER A 85 28.76 -10.08 -10.03
CA SER A 85 29.97 -9.72 -9.27
C SER A 85 29.88 -10.11 -7.80
N ASN A 86 28.69 -10.06 -7.19
CA ASN A 86 28.47 -10.45 -5.80
C ASN A 86 28.44 -11.98 -5.62
N ALA A 87 27.95 -12.73 -6.62
CA ALA A 87 27.92 -14.19 -6.58
C ALA A 87 29.33 -14.82 -6.57
N GLY A 88 30.32 -14.16 -7.16
CA GLY A 88 31.71 -14.61 -7.16
C GLY A 88 32.46 -14.47 -5.83
N MET A 89 31.91 -13.75 -4.83
CA MET A 89 32.58 -13.53 -3.54
C MET A 89 32.26 -14.59 -2.48
N THR A 90 31.25 -15.45 -2.68
CA THR A 90 30.80 -16.42 -1.67
C THR A 90 31.44 -17.81 -1.76
N GLU A 91 32.31 -18.08 -2.73
CA GLU A 91 32.85 -19.45 -2.96
C GLU A 91 34.34 -19.66 -2.62
N THR A 92 35.09 -18.66 -2.13
CA THR A 92 36.55 -18.80 -1.95
C THR A 92 37.06 -18.65 -0.51
N GLN A 93 36.26 -18.99 0.51
CA GLN A 93 36.74 -19.06 1.90
C GLN A 93 36.26 -20.34 2.62
N SER A 94 36.53 -21.53 2.08
CA SER A 94 36.39 -22.77 2.88
C SER A 94 37.27 -23.95 2.44
N ALA A 95 38.38 -23.70 1.76
CA ALA A 95 39.31 -24.77 1.42
C ALA A 95 40.74 -24.25 1.31
N ASP A 96 41.36 -23.92 2.44
CA ASP A 96 42.83 -23.97 2.58
C ASP A 96 43.25 -23.76 4.05
N SER A 97 42.88 -24.71 4.91
CA SER A 97 43.62 -24.91 6.16
C SER A 97 43.44 -26.34 6.65
N HIS A 98 44.14 -27.29 6.02
CA HIS A 98 44.74 -28.45 6.72
C HIS A 98 45.51 -29.35 5.74
N ILE A 99 46.58 -28.83 5.16
CA ILE A 99 47.69 -29.66 4.68
C ILE A 99 48.98 -28.97 5.11
N THR A 100 49.64 -29.51 6.14
CA THR A 100 51.06 -29.94 6.17
C THR A 100 51.63 -29.92 7.60
N LYS A 101 52.13 -31.10 8.00
CA LYS A 101 53.00 -31.45 9.14
C LYS A 101 52.38 -31.59 10.53
#